data_AF-F3AEB7-F1
#
_entry.id   AF-F3AEB7-F1
#
_cell.length_a   1.000
_cell.length_b   1.000
_cell.length_c   1.000
_cell.angle_alpha   90.00
_cell.angle_beta   90.00
_cell.angle_gamma   90.00
#
_symmetry.space_group_name_H-M   'P 1'
#
loop_
_entity.id
_entity.type
_entity.pdbx_description
1 polymer ?
#
loop_
_entity_poly.entity_id
_entity_poly.type
_entity_poly.pdbx_seq_one_letter_code
_entity_poly.pdbx_strand_id
1 'polypeptide(L)'
;MKPQLMQMTPNVSYVCTDPKGTIIVECGKMLVNGGYRIKVLNTINFKKSMHYNPFHYIRSEKDILKLVNTIIANTKGEGEKSTEDFWISATCS
;
A
#
# COMPACT_ATOMS: atom_id res chain seq x y z
N MET A 1 6.22 14.24 11.04
CA MET A 1 6.34 12.78 10.86
C MET A 1 7.41 12.17 11.77
N LYS A 2 8.72 12.47 11.61
CA LYS A 2 9.79 11.86 12.44
C LYS A 2 9.57 11.94 13.97
N PRO A 3 9.19 13.10 14.56
CA PRO A 3 8.99 13.19 16.01
C PRO A 3 7.85 12.29 16.51
N GLN A 4 6.83 12.06 15.69
CA GLN A 4 5.68 11.20 16.02
C GLN A 4 6.06 9.72 15.96
N LEU A 5 6.93 9.33 15.03
CA LEU A 5 7.47 7.96 14.97
C LEU A 5 8.38 7.67 16.16
N MET A 6 9.12 8.66 16.63
CA MET A 6 10.02 8.55 17.79
C MET A 6 9.28 8.42 19.13
N GLN A 7 8.03 8.87 19.21
CA GLN A 7 7.20 8.68 20.41
C GLN A 7 6.85 7.21 20.66
N MET A 8 6.84 6.36 19.61
CA MET A 8 6.64 4.91 19.70
C MET A 8 5.47 4.52 20.62
N THR A 9 4.33 5.19 20.47
CA THR A 9 3.16 5.01 21.35
C THR A 9 2.76 3.54 21.43
N PRO A 10 2.61 2.95 22.64
CA PRO A 10 2.24 1.55 22.79
C PRO A 10 0.95 1.20 22.03
N ASN A 11 0.95 0.03 21.37
CA ASN A 11 -0.19 -0.51 20.62
C ASN A 11 -0.64 0.33 19.41
N VAL A 12 0.22 1.19 18.85
CA VAL A 12 -0.08 1.97 17.64
C VAL A 12 0.66 1.40 16.43
N SER A 13 0.00 1.37 15.28
CA SER A 13 0.63 1.08 13.98
C SER A 13 0.72 2.34 13.13
N TYR A 14 1.87 2.56 12.51
CA TYR A 14 2.13 3.74 11.68
C TYR A 14 2.14 3.37 10.20
N VAL A 15 1.46 4.18 9.38
CA VAL A 15 1.55 4.14 7.92
C VAL A 15 2.06 5.50 7.45
N CYS A 16 3.18 5.50 6.73
CA CYS A 16 3.82 6.72 6.25
C CYS A 16 4.15 6.62 4.77
N THR A 17 3.88 7.69 4.04
CA THR A 17 4.43 7.89 2.70
C THR A 17 5.82 8.52 2.85
N ASP A 18 6.84 7.85 2.31
CA ASP A 18 8.23 8.34 2.35
C ASP A 18 8.78 8.54 0.93
N PRO A 19 8.44 9.66 0.26
CA PRO A 19 8.90 9.92 -1.10
C PRO A 19 10.43 10.03 -1.21
N LYS A 20 11.11 10.38 -0.11
CA LYS A 20 12.57 10.56 -0.07
C LYS A 20 13.33 9.30 0.37
N GLY A 21 12.64 8.30 0.93
CA GLY A 21 13.25 7.08 1.44
C GLY A 21 14.13 7.27 2.68
N THR A 22 14.01 8.39 3.40
CA THR A 22 14.90 8.74 4.51
C THR A 22 14.39 8.24 5.87
N ILE A 23 13.10 7.96 6.00
CA ILE A 23 12.49 7.58 7.28
C ILE A 23 13.05 6.24 7.75
N ILE A 24 13.19 5.27 6.84
CA ILE A 24 13.73 3.97 7.21
C ILE A 24 15.22 4.02 7.58
N VAL A 25 15.99 4.90 6.94
CA VAL A 25 17.42 5.05 7.21
C VAL A 25 17.64 5.67 8.60
N GLU A 26 16.84 6.68 8.94
CA GLU A 26 17.04 7.44 10.18
C GLU A 26 16.33 6.83 11.38
N CYS A 27 15.09 6.35 11.21
CA CYS A 27 14.25 5.88 12.31
C CYS A 27 14.09 4.36 12.33
N GLY A 28 14.48 3.64 11.27
CA GLY A 28 14.22 2.20 11.15
C GLY A 28 14.86 1.37 12.26
N LYS A 29 16.12 1.64 12.60
CA LYS A 29 16.82 0.91 13.68
C LYS A 29 16.18 1.15 15.05
N MET A 30 15.77 2.38 15.33
CA MET A 30 15.06 2.74 16.56
C MET A 30 13.71 2.01 16.66
N LEU A 31 12.92 1.99 15.58
CA LEU A 31 11.63 1.30 15.55
C LEU A 31 11.78 -0.21 15.75
N VAL A 32 12.76 -0.85 15.11
CA VAL A 32 13.04 -2.29 15.33
C VAL A 32 13.42 -2.56 16.78
N ASN A 33 14.27 -1.72 17.38
CA ASN A 33 14.63 -1.84 18.80
C ASN A 33 13.44 -1.60 19.74
N GLY A 34 12.49 -0.77 19.34
CA GLY A 34 11.21 -0.57 20.02
C GLY A 34 10.19 -1.71 19.82
N GLY A 35 10.57 -2.78 19.13
CA GLY A 35 9.72 -3.96 18.91
C GLY A 35 8.80 -3.89 17.69
N TYR A 36 8.91 -2.86 16.86
CA TYR A 36 8.07 -2.72 15.67
C TYR A 36 8.52 -3.65 14.54
N ARG A 37 7.54 -4.25 13.86
CA ARG A 37 7.74 -4.96 12.59
C ARG A 37 7.59 -3.98 11.43
N ILE A 38 8.70 -3.66 10.77
CA ILE A 38 8.70 -2.73 9.63
C ILE A 38 8.37 -3.49 8.34
N LYS A 39 7.48 -2.92 7.52
CA LYS A 39 7.18 -3.37 6.16
C LYS A 39 7.34 -2.20 5.19
N VAL A 40 8.05 -2.42 4.09
CA VAL A 40 8.34 -1.39 3.08
C VAL A 40 7.78 -1.81 1.74
N LEU A 41 7.00 -0.91 1.14
CA LEU A 41 6.57 -1.00 -0.25
C LEU A 41 7.29 0.09 -1.06
N ASN A 42 8.24 -0.30 -1.90
CA ASN A 42 8.92 0.60 -2.83
C ASN A 42 8.36 0.38 -4.24
N THR A 43 7.73 1.41 -4.81
CA THR A 43 7.10 1.39 -6.14
C THR A 43 8.06 1.74 -7.29
N ILE A 44 9.26 2.23 -6.99
CA ILE A 44 10.30 2.56 -7.99
C ILE A 44 11.23 1.36 -8.17
N ASN A 45 11.74 0.80 -7.07
CA ASN A 45 12.63 -0.35 -7.08
C ASN A 45 12.07 -1.47 -6.21
N PHE A 46 11.33 -2.37 -6.84
CA PHE A 46 10.72 -3.53 -6.17
C PHE A 46 11.75 -4.47 -5.53
N LYS A 47 13.00 -4.53 -6.01
CA LYS A 47 14.06 -5.34 -5.37
C LYS A 47 14.45 -4.80 -3.99
N LYS A 48 14.20 -3.52 -3.73
CA LYS A 48 14.40 -2.86 -2.42
C LYS A 48 13.11 -2.77 -1.61
N SER A 49 12.05 -3.44 -2.06
CA SER A 49 10.78 -3.58 -1.38
C SER A 49 10.73 -4.93 -0.64
N MET A 50 9.88 -5.05 0.36
CA MET A 50 9.68 -6.34 1.07
C MET A 50 8.79 -7.32 0.30
N HIS A 51 8.65 -7.13 -1.02
CA HIS A 51 7.74 -7.79 -1.95
C HIS A 51 6.28 -7.72 -1.47
N TYR A 52 5.42 -7.11 -2.29
CA TYR A 52 3.98 -7.04 -2.02
C TYR A 52 3.25 -7.86 -3.06
N ASN A 53 2.51 -8.86 -2.61
CA ASN A 53 1.63 -9.64 -3.46
C ASN A 53 0.17 -9.35 -3.07
N PRO A 54 -0.60 -8.59 -3.88
CA PRO A 54 -2.00 -8.28 -3.57
C PRO A 54 -2.88 -9.55 -3.51
N PHE A 55 -2.55 -10.61 -4.26
CA PHE A 55 -3.30 -11.87 -4.25
C PHE A 55 -3.20 -12.62 -2.91
N HIS A 56 -2.13 -12.40 -2.14
CA HIS A 56 -1.98 -13.01 -0.80
C HIS A 56 -3.07 -12.55 0.19
N TYR A 57 -3.68 -11.40 -0.09
CA TYR A 57 -4.68 -10.76 0.78
C TYR A 57 -6.12 -11.04 0.34
N ILE A 58 -6.35 -11.81 -0.73
CA ILE A 58 -7.69 -12.26 -1.11
C ILE A 58 -8.07 -13.45 -0.21
N ARG A 59 -9.02 -13.24 0.71
CA ARG A 59 -9.50 -14.27 1.65
C ARG A 59 -10.98 -14.58 1.48
N SER A 60 -11.70 -13.67 0.81
CA SER A 60 -13.12 -13.80 0.52
C SER A 60 -13.43 -13.17 -0.83
N GLU A 61 -14.58 -13.52 -1.42
CA GLU A 61 -15.08 -12.91 -2.66
C GLU A 61 -15.20 -11.38 -2.57
N LYS A 62 -15.48 -10.85 -1.38
CA LYS A 62 -15.54 -9.40 -1.13
C LYS A 62 -14.20 -8.70 -1.38
N ASP A 63 -13.08 -9.39 -1.15
CA ASP A 63 -11.75 -8.83 -1.36
C ASP A 63 -11.38 -8.79 -2.84
N ILE A 64 -11.96 -9.67 -3.65
CA ILE A 64 -11.84 -9.63 -5.12
C ILE A 64 -12.47 -8.34 -5.64
N LEU A 65 -13.69 -8.02 -5.19
CA LEU A 65 -14.37 -6.78 -5.60
C LEU A 65 -13.58 -5.53 -5.19
N LYS A 66 -12.98 -5.50 -3.99
CA LYS A 66 -12.11 -4.39 -3.58
C LYS A 66 -10.90 -4.25 -4.48
N LEU A 67 -10.25 -5.34 -4.85
CA LEU A 67 -9.10 -5.32 -5.75
C LEU A 67 -9.48 -4.78 -7.13
N VAL A 68 -10.57 -5.31 -7.72
CA VAL A 68 -11.08 -4.89 -9.03
C VAL A 68 -11.45 -3.40 -9.01
N ASN A 69 -12.20 -2.95 -8.00
CA ASN A 69 -12.57 -1.54 -7.86
C ASN A 69 -11.35 -0.64 -7.68
N THR A 70 -10.34 -1.09 -6.94
CA THR A 70 -9.09 -0.33 -6.76
C THR A 70 -8.34 -0.20 -8.08
N ILE A 71 -8.28 -1.25 -8.91
CA ILE A 71 -7.65 -1.18 -10.23
C ILE A 71 -8.42 -0.20 -11.12
N ILE A 72 -9.74 -0.38 -11.25
CA ILE A 72 -10.57 0.48 -12.10
C ILE A 72 -10.47 1.95 -11.68
N ALA A 73 -10.55 2.24 -10.37
CA ALA A 73 -10.47 3.61 -9.86
C ALA A 73 -9.11 4.27 -10.15
N ASN A 74 -8.01 3.52 -10.18
CA ASN A 74 -6.67 4.04 -10.42
C ASN A 74 -6.27 4.06 -11.91
N THR A 75 -7.03 3.43 -12.80
CA THR A 75 -6.79 3.46 -14.26
C THR A 75 -7.76 4.37 -15.03
N LYS A 76 -8.78 4.92 -14.37
CA LYS A 76 -9.57 6.02 -14.92
C LYS A 76 -8.70 7.29 -14.89
N GLY A 77 -7.98 7.57 -15.98
CA GLY A 77 -7.23 8.82 -16.12
C GLY A 77 -8.17 10.04 -15.99
N GLU A 78 -7.63 11.17 -15.53
CA GLU A 78 -8.32 12.46 -15.56
C GLU A 78 -8.55 12.89 -17.02
N GLY A 79 -9.60 12.32 -17.63
CA GLY A 79 -9.96 12.55 -19.02
C GLY A 79 -9.59 11.38 -19.93
N GLU A 80 -10.50 10.41 -20.06
CA GLU A 80 -11.01 9.96 -21.37
C GLU A 80 -12.18 8.99 -21.20
N LYS A 81 -13.29 9.33 -21.87
CA LYS A 81 -14.52 8.55 -21.97
C LYS A 81 -14.30 7.34 -22.88
N SER A 82 -13.83 6.19 -22.39
CA SER A 82 -13.82 4.94 -23.20
C SER A 82 -13.29 3.68 -22.48
N THR A 83 -13.50 3.50 -21.18
CA THR A 83 -13.11 2.24 -20.50
C THR A 83 -14.14 1.71 -19.50
N GLU A 84 -15.23 2.44 -19.28
CA GLU A 84 -16.29 2.03 -18.34
C GLU A 84 -17.04 0.77 -18.83
N ASP A 85 -17.15 0.58 -20.15
CA ASP A 85 -17.94 -0.52 -20.73
C ASP A 85 -17.28 -1.90 -20.60
N PHE A 86 -15.94 -1.98 -20.56
CA PHE A 86 -15.25 -3.27 -20.54
C PHE A 86 -15.30 -3.98 -19.18
N TRP A 87 -15.16 -3.22 -18.08
CA TRP A 87 -15.05 -3.83 -16.73
C TRP A 87 -16.41 -4.04 -16.05
N ILE A 88 -17.39 -3.19 -16.36
CA ILE A 88 -18.77 -3.34 -15.85
C ILE A 88 -19.43 -4.58 -16.46
N SER A 89 -19.21 -4.83 -17.76
CA SER A 89 -19.76 -6.01 -18.44
C SER A 89 -19.13 -7.33 -17.96
N ALA A 90 -17.85 -7.34 -17.59
CA ALA A 90 -17.15 -8.55 -17.14
C ALA A 90 -17.46 -8.96 -15.68
N THR A 91 -18.01 -8.07 -14.86
CA THR A 91 -18.31 -8.34 -13.43
C THR A 91 -19.77 -8.74 -13.21
N CYS A 92 -20.65 -8.50 -14.19
CA CYS A 92 -22.05 -8.88 -14.17
C CYS A 92 -22.27 -10.13 -15.05
N SER A 93 -21.99 -11.32 -14.51
CA SER A 93 -22.39 -12.61 -15.08
C SER A 93 -22.90 -13.54 -13.99
#